data_AF-A0A936SX15-F1
#
_entry.id   AF-A0A936SX15-F1
#
_cell.length_a   1.000
_cell.length_b   1.000
_cell.length_c   1.000
_cell.angle_alpha   90.00
_cell.angle_beta   90.00
_cell.angle_gamma   90.00
#
_symmetry.space_group_name_H-M   'P 1'
#
loop_
_entity.id
_entity.type
_entity.pdbx_description
1 polymer ?
#
loop_
_entity_poly.entity_id
_entity_poly.type
_entity_poly.pdbx_seq_one_letter_code
_entity_poly.pdbx_strand_id
1 'polypeptide(L)'
;MPGQHERIDYPELLRALGHFIQHEHLSEVILTEFDRGWVIAGLTFKSTAQGFIRVPADFVLSHEDVRKIIQDLHDQRQRDQPAKRGWLG
;
A
#
# COMPACT_ATOMS: atom_id res chain seq x y z
N MET A 1 -5.75 7.45 -27.86
CA MET A 1 -6.67 6.44 -27.31
C MET A 1 -6.72 6.64 -25.82
N PRO A 2 -7.87 6.96 -25.21
CA PRO A 2 -7.94 7.07 -23.75
C PRO A 2 -7.79 5.65 -23.20
N GLY A 3 -6.71 5.39 -22.49
CA GLY A 3 -6.42 4.08 -21.90
C GLY A 3 -7.58 3.67 -21.00
N GLN A 4 -8.25 2.57 -21.36
CA GLN A 4 -9.10 1.83 -20.45
C GLN A 4 -8.21 1.31 -19.33
N HIS A 5 -8.02 2.14 -18.31
CA HIS A 5 -7.45 1.67 -17.07
C HIS A 5 -8.53 0.84 -16.39
N GLU A 6 -8.22 -0.44 -16.17
CA GLU A 6 -9.07 -1.34 -15.42
C GLU A 6 -9.43 -0.69 -14.08
N ARG A 7 -10.73 -0.72 -13.76
CA ARG A 7 -11.26 -0.11 -12.55
C ARG A 7 -10.76 -0.93 -11.37
N ILE A 8 -10.00 -0.29 -10.48
CA ILE A 8 -9.55 -0.93 -9.24
C ILE A 8 -10.75 -1.09 -8.30
N ASP A 9 -10.92 -2.28 -7.75
CA ASP A 9 -11.97 -2.53 -6.77
C ASP A 9 -11.67 -1.80 -5.46
N TYR A 10 -12.68 -1.14 -4.90
CA TYR A 10 -12.49 -0.32 -3.69
C TYR A 10 -11.90 -1.09 -2.49
N PRO A 11 -12.32 -2.34 -2.19
CA PRO A 11 -11.68 -3.14 -1.14
C PRO A 11 -10.21 -3.49 -1.44
N GLU A 12 -9.85 -3.64 -2.71
CA GLU A 12 -8.47 -3.93 -3.12
C GLU A 12 -7.58 -2.69 -2.98
N LEU A 13 -8.09 -1.55 -3.43
CA LEU A 13 -7.49 -0.23 -3.19
C LEU A 13 -7.19 -0.02 -1.71
N LEU A 14 -8.17 -0.19 -0.83
CA LEU A 14 -7.97 0.01 0.61
C LEU A 14 -6.94 -0.95 1.21
N ARG A 15 -6.84 -2.19 0.71
CA ARG A 15 -5.79 -3.12 1.14
C ARG A 15 -4.40 -2.65 0.71
N ALA A 16 -4.26 -2.16 -0.52
CA ALA A 16 -2.99 -1.63 -1.02
C ALA A 16 -2.54 -0.39 -0.23
N LEU A 17 -3.45 0.56 -0.01
CA LEU A 17 -3.17 1.74 0.83
C LEU A 17 -2.84 1.34 2.27
N GLY A 18 -3.58 0.39 2.85
CA GLY A 18 -3.31 -0.13 4.19
C GLY A 18 -1.94 -0.80 4.31
N HIS A 19 -1.55 -1.59 3.31
CA HIS A 19 -0.22 -2.20 3.25
C HIS A 19 0.87 -1.13 3.18
N PHE A 20 0.70 -0.11 2.33
CA PHE A 20 1.64 1.02 2.24
C PHE A 20 1.78 1.76 3.59
N ILE A 21 0.65 2.08 4.23
CA ILE A 21 0.63 2.72 5.56
C ILE A 21 1.42 1.92 6.60
N GLN A 22 1.27 0.60 6.59
CA GLN A 22 1.99 -0.29 7.52
C GLN A 22 3.49 -0.32 7.22
N HIS A 23 3.87 -0.38 5.94
CA HIS A 23 5.25 -0.34 5.49
C HIS A 23 5.95 0.96 5.92
N GLU A 24 5.29 2.11 5.77
CA GLU A 24 5.82 3.43 6.18
C GLU A 24 5.67 3.71 7.68
N HIS A 25 5.14 2.75 8.45
CA HIS A 25 4.91 2.86 9.90
C HIS A 25 4.10 4.11 10.30
N LEU A 26 3.08 4.45 9.52
CA LEU A 26 2.27 5.64 9.75
C LEU A 26 1.18 5.40 10.81
N SER A 27 0.95 6.44 11.61
CA SER A 27 -0.12 6.56 12.60
C SER A 27 -0.92 7.84 12.35
N GLU A 28 -2.15 7.93 12.87
CA GLU A 28 -3.03 9.11 12.69
C GLU A 28 -3.20 9.49 11.20
N VAL A 29 -3.54 8.49 10.39
CA VAL A 29 -3.52 8.61 8.93
C VAL A 29 -4.74 9.35 8.39
N ILE A 30 -4.49 10.24 7.44
CA ILE A 30 -5.49 10.89 6.59
C ILE A 30 -5.25 10.42 5.15
N LEU A 31 -6.32 9.90 4.54
CA LEU A 31 -6.34 9.54 3.12
C LEU A 31 -7.16 10.58 2.36
N THR A 32 -6.53 11.22 1.38
CA THR A 32 -7.20 12.19 0.50
C THR A 32 -7.09 11.73 -0.95
N GLU A 33 -8.23 11.48 -1.59
CA GLU A 33 -8.30 11.20 -3.03
C GLU A 33 -8.21 12.50 -3.83
N PHE A 34 -7.52 12.46 -4.96
CA PHE A 34 -7.51 13.54 -5.95
C PHE A 34 -7.41 12.96 -7.37
N ASP A 35 -7.60 13.80 -8.40
CA ASP A 35 -7.75 13.37 -9.81
C ASP A 35 -6.66 12.42 -10.34
N ARG A 36 -5.45 12.44 -9.77
CA ARG A 36 -4.32 11.61 -10.22
C ARG A 36 -3.88 10.54 -9.23
N GLY A 37 -4.54 10.42 -8.07
CA GLY A 37 -4.21 9.41 -7.08
C GLY A 37 -4.60 9.79 -5.66
N TRP A 38 -3.70 9.53 -4.72
CA TRP A 38 -3.94 9.62 -3.30
C TRP A 38 -2.83 10.38 -2.59
N VAL A 39 -3.22 11.22 -1.63
CA VAL A 39 -2.31 11.75 -0.63
C VAL A 39 -2.53 10.99 0.67
N ILE A 40 -1.43 10.49 1.23
CA ILE A 40 -1.40 9.80 2.51
C ILE A 40 -0.58 10.68 3.46
N ALA A 41 -1.27 11.32 4.40
CA ALA A 41 -0.64 12.11 5.45
C ALA A 41 -0.74 11.37 6.79
N GLY A 42 0.27 11.48 7.63
CA GLY A 42 0.25 10.88 8.96
C GLY A 42 1.47 11.23 9.79
N LEU A 43 1.64 10.51 10.90
CA LEU A 43 2.77 10.64 11.80
C LEU A 43 3.60 9.35 11.81
N THR A 44 4.92 9.49 11.67
CA THR A 44 5.89 8.38 11.81
C THR A 44 6.90 8.69 12.92
N PHE A 45 7.74 7.72 13.28
CA PHE A 45 8.79 7.87 14.27
C PHE A 45 10.15 8.03 13.62
N LYS A 46 10.89 9.06 14.05
CA LYS A 46 12.29 9.25 13.67
C LYS A 46 13.19 9.00 14.86
N SER A 47 14.22 8.16 14.66
CA SER A 47 15.26 7.94 15.66
C SER A 47 16.17 9.17 15.79
N THR A 48 16.53 9.50 17.03
CA THR A 48 17.39 10.60 17.43
C THR A 48 18.38 10.11 18.48
N ALA A 49 19.41 10.89 18.79
CA ALA A 49 20.40 10.52 19.81
C ALA A 49 19.78 10.34 21.22
N GLN A 50 18.57 10.85 21.45
CA GLN A 50 17.87 10.83 22.74
C GLN A 50 16.65 9.88 22.75
N GLY A 51 16.43 9.11 21.69
CA GLY A 51 15.27 8.22 21.55
C GLY A 51 14.47 8.50 20.28
N PHE A 52 13.14 8.44 20.33
CA PHE A 52 12.28 8.60 19.16
C PHE A 52 11.42 9.86 19.29
N ILE A 53 11.26 10.56 18.16
CA ILE A 53 10.30 11.66 18.04
C ILE A 53 9.23 11.30 17.01
N ARG A 54 8.00 11.78 17.22
CA ARG A 54 6.94 11.72 16.20
C ARG A 54 7.09 12.89 15.25
N VAL A 55 7.08 12.61 13.95
CA VAL A 55 7.19 13.62 12.90
C VAL A 55 6.10 13.40 11.85
N PRO A 56 5.55 14.46 11.26
CA PRO A 56 4.64 14.34 10.13
C PRO A 56 5.36 13.80 8.90
N ALA A 57 4.64 13.00 8.12
CA ALA A 57 5.08 12.46 6.84
C ALA A 57 3.91 12.46 5.86
N ASP A 58 4.17 12.96 4.65
CA ASP A 58 3.19 13.07 3.57
C ASP A 58 3.72 12.35 2.34
N PHE A 59 2.88 11.50 1.76
CA PHE A 59 3.19 10.72 0.56
C PHE A 59 2.14 10.99 -0.50
N VAL A 60 2.58 11.11 -1.75
CA VAL A 60 1.71 11.21 -2.92
C VAL A 60 1.88 9.95 -3.73
N LEU A 61 0.81 9.17 -3.85
CA LEU A 61 0.75 7.98 -4.68
C LEU A 61 -0.08 8.27 -5.91
N SER A 62 0.49 8.07 -7.09
CA SER A 62 -0.29 8.09 -8.33
C SER A 62 -1.17 6.84 -8.44
N HIS A 63 -2.17 6.88 -9.32
CA HIS A 63 -2.92 5.67 -9.68
C HIS A 63 -2.03 4.51 -10.16
N GLU A 64 -0.89 4.80 -10.80
CA GLU A 64 0.05 3.77 -11.23
C GLU A 64 0.80 3.15 -10.05
N ASP A 65 1.20 3.96 -9.07
CA ASP A 65 1.87 3.47 -7.86
C ASP A 65 0.96 2.53 -7.06
N VAL A 66 -0.32 2.90 -6.92
CA VAL A 66 -1.31 2.04 -6.27
C VAL A 66 -1.46 0.71 -7.02
N ARG A 67 -1.47 0.70 -8.37
CA ARG A 67 -1.54 -0.55 -9.14
C ARG A 67 -0.31 -1.43 -8.93
N LYS A 68 0.89 -0.83 -8.86
CA LYS A 68 2.12 -1.58 -8.55
C LYS A 68 2.03 -2.25 -7.19
N ILE A 69 1.56 -1.53 -6.17
CA ILE A 69 1.36 -2.09 -4.82
C ILE A 69 0.35 -3.25 -4.84
N ILE A 70 -0.76 -3.11 -5.59
CA ILE A 70 -1.75 -4.19 -5.75
C ILE A 70 -1.12 -5.42 -6.39
N GLN A 71 -0.35 -5.22 -7.48
CA GLN A 71 0.32 -6.32 -8.17
C GLN A 71 1.32 -7.03 -7.25
N ASP A 72 2.14 -6.27 -6.51
CA ASP A 72 3.11 -6.83 -5.56
C ASP A 72 2.41 -7.68 -4.48
N LEU A 73 1.25 -7.23 -4.00
CA LEU A 73 0.45 -8.00 -3.03
C LEU A 73 -0.13 -9.29 -3.60
N HIS A 74 -0.56 -9.28 -4.87
CA HIS A 74 -0.99 -10.50 -5.55
C HIS A 74 0.16 -11.48 -5.75
N ASP A 75 1.31 -10.98 -6.18
CA ASP A 75 2.51 -11.80 -6.42
C ASP A 75 2.98 -12.46 -5.12
N GLN A 76 2.94 -11.73 -3.99
CA GLN A 76 3.23 -12.28 -2.66
C GLN A 76 2.25 -13.40 -2.28
N ARG A 77 0.94 -13.18 -2.44
CA ARG A 77 -0.08 -14.21 -2.14
C ARG A 77 0.05 -15.47 -3.01
N GLN A 78 0.53 -15.33 -4.25
CA GLN A 78 0.76 -16.48 -5.12
C GLN A 78 1.99 -17.29 -4.69
N ARG A 79 3.04 -16.63 -4.20
CA ARG A 79 4.23 -17.32 -3.64
C ARG A 79 3.94 -18.04 -2.33
N ASP A 80 3.08 -17.46 -1.49
CA ASP A 80 2.75 -18.00 -0.17
C ASP A 80 1.72 -19.13 -0.19
N GLN A 81 1.11 -19.43 -1.35
CA GLN A 81 0.26 -20.61 -1.48
C GLN A 81 1.14 -21.87 -1.49
N PRO A 82 1.05 -22.75 -0.47
CA PRO A 82 1.75 -24.02 -0.52
C PRO A 82 1.22 -24.79 -1.72
N ALA A 83 2.13 -25.23 -2.60
CA ALA A 83 1.79 -26.10 -3.70
C ALA A 83 1.03 -27.32 -3.12
N LYS A 84 -0.29 -27.38 -3.33
CA LYS A 84 -1.07 -28.61 -3.18
C LYS A 84 -0.62 -29.56 -4.28
N ARG A 85 0.57 -30.13 -4.11
CA ARG A 85 1.22 -31.04 -5.05
C ARG A 85 1.84 -32.16 -4.23
N GLY A 86 1.06 -33.21 -3.97
CA GLY A 86 1.62 -34.52 -3.60
C GLY A 86 1.10 -35.20 -2.33
N TRP A 87 -0.21 -35.23 -2.06
CA TRP A 87 -0.75 -36.19 -1.06
C TRP A 87 -2.05 -36.86 -1.51
N LEU A 88 -2.03 -37.38 -2.73
CA LEU A 88 -2.90 -38.46 -3.20
C LEU A 88 -2.06 -39.36 -4.09
N GLY A 89 -1.44 -40.36 -3.45
CA GLY A 89 -0.67 -41.45 -4.04
C GLY A 89 -0.58 -42.56 -3.02
#